data_AF-A0A847PW85-F1
#
_entry.id   AF-A0A847PW85-F1
#
_cell.length_a   1.000
_cell.length_b   1.000
_cell.length_c   1.000
_cell.angle_alpha   90.00
_cell.angle_beta   90.00
_cell.angle_gamma   90.00
#
_symmetry.space_group_name_H-M   'P 1'
#
loop_
_entity.id
_entity.type
_entity.pdbx_description
1 polymer ?
#
loop_
_entity_poly.entity_id
_entity_poly.type
_entity_poly.pdbx_seq_one_letter_code
_entity_poly.pdbx_strand_id
1 'polypeptide(L)'
;MQQIFQNVIINRQEINSIEFEKESIEIPLSPGGEETFELLITNYGSPSHVHFSVSDELKGQITFLRDNPYVLQKEYISAVARIPQEGRV
;
A
#
# COMPACT_ATOMS: atom_id res chain seq x y z
N MET A 1 -17.79 7.97 3.42
CA MET A 1 -16.65 7.24 4.00
C MET A 1 -15.39 7.89 3.46
N GLN A 2 -14.42 8.18 4.32
CA GLN A 2 -13.18 8.84 3.91
C GLN A 2 -12.23 7.75 3.40
N GLN A 3 -11.89 7.79 2.12
CA GLN A 3 -11.05 6.77 1.50
C GLN A 3 -9.62 6.94 2.00
N ILE A 4 -9.08 5.89 2.62
CA ILE A 4 -7.70 5.89 3.13
C ILE A 4 -6.78 5.57 1.96
N PHE A 5 -5.87 6.49 1.65
CA PHE A 5 -4.91 6.28 0.58
C PHE A 5 -3.52 6.84 0.91
N GLN A 6 -2.52 6.21 0.30
CA GLN A 6 -1.12 6.60 0.31
C GLN A 6 -0.63 6.79 -1.12
N ASN A 7 -0.06 7.95 -1.41
CA ASN A 7 0.61 8.18 -2.69
C ASN A 7 2.07 7.74 -2.58
N VAL A 8 2.49 6.89 -3.51
CA VAL A 8 3.87 6.41 -3.65
C VAL A 8 4.38 6.89 -5.00
N ILE A 9 5.48 7.63 -4.97
CA ILE A 9 6.08 8.23 -6.14
C ILE A 9 7.43 7.53 -6.39
N ILE A 10 7.65 7.09 -7.62
CA ILE A 10 8.87 6.37 -8.02
C ILE A 10 9.58 7.17 -9.11
N ASN A 11 10.90 7.33 -8.99
CA ASN A 11 11.78 7.92 -10.02
C ASN A 11 11.49 9.40 -10.40
N ARG A 12 10.88 10.21 -9.53
CA ARG A 12 10.41 11.57 -9.88
C ARG A 12 11.49 12.50 -10.42
N GLN A 13 12.70 12.42 -9.88
CA GLN A 13 13.81 13.31 -10.20
C GLN A 13 14.87 12.63 -11.09
N GLU A 14 14.49 11.61 -11.85
CA GLU A 14 15.43 10.76 -12.63
C GLU A 14 16.48 10.05 -11.76
N ILE A 15 16.25 10.02 -10.45
CA ILE A 15 17.03 9.29 -9.45
C ILE A 15 16.24 8.04 -9.09
N ASN A 16 16.92 6.92 -8.84
CA ASN A 16 16.29 5.71 -8.32
C ASN A 16 15.79 5.94 -6.90
N SER A 17 14.56 6.45 -6.78
CA SER A 17 13.91 6.86 -5.53
C SER A 17 12.51 6.28 -5.41
N ILE A 18 12.12 6.05 -4.16
CA ILE A 18 10.73 5.75 -3.75
C ILE A 18 10.38 6.77 -2.67
N GLU A 19 9.33 7.54 -2.91
CA GLU A 19 8.86 8.62 -2.04
C GLU A 19 7.43 8.34 -1.60
N PHE A 20 7.13 8.60 -0.33
CA PHE A 20 5.79 8.50 0.23
C PHE A 20 5.28 9.91 0.54
N GLU A 21 4.06 10.24 0.12
CA GLU A 21 3.47 11.56 0.40
C GLU A 21 3.19 11.80 1.88
N LYS A 22 2.92 10.73 2.64
CA LYS A 22 2.70 10.78 4.08
C LYS A 22 3.71 9.83 4.72
N GLU A 23 4.18 10.20 5.91
CA GLU A 23 5.09 9.36 6.69
C GLU A 23 4.39 8.06 7.14
N SER A 24 3.10 8.15 7.45
CA SER A 24 2.27 7.01 7.83
C SER A 24 0.82 7.23 7.42
N ILE A 25 0.06 6.13 7.40
CA ILE A 25 -1.40 6.14 7.30
C ILE A 25 -2.00 5.47 8.53
N GLU A 26 -3.11 6.01 9.03
CA GLU A 26 -3.87 5.42 10.13
C GLU A 26 -5.10 4.70 9.56
N ILE A 27 -5.25 3.43 9.90
CA ILE A 27 -6.39 2.61 9.48
C ILE A 27 -7.20 2.23 10.72
N PRO A 28 -8.35 2.89 10.98
CA PRO A 28 -9.17 2.58 12.14
C PRO A 28 -9.84 1.21 11.94
N LEU A 29 -9.53 0.25 12.82
CA LEU A 29 -10.11 -1.08 12.81
C LEU A 29 -10.74 -1.40 14.17
N SER A 30 -11.88 -2.10 14.14
CA SER A 30 -12.45 -2.78 15.31
C SER A 30 -11.99 -4.24 15.34
N PRO A 31 -11.95 -4.92 16.50
CA PRO A 31 -11.64 -6.34 16.56
C PRO A 31 -12.50 -7.18 15.60
N GLY A 32 -11.85 -7.99 14.76
CA GLY A 32 -12.52 -8.76 13.71
C GLY A 32 -12.95 -7.94 12.48
N GLY A 33 -12.62 -6.66 12.44
CA GLY A 33 -12.91 -5.75 11.34
C GLY A 33 -11.89 -5.83 10.21
N GLU A 34 -12.34 -5.40 9.04
CA GLU A 34 -11.57 -5.32 7.81
C GLU A 34 -11.80 -3.94 7.20
N GLU A 35 -10.75 -3.30 6.71
CA GLU A 35 -10.84 -2.03 5.98
C GLU A 35 -9.96 -2.09 4.73
N THR A 36 -10.47 -1.56 3.63
CA THR A 36 -9.69 -1.45 2.39
C THR A 36 -9.06 -0.08 2.31
N PHE A 37 -7.79 -0.04 1.95
CA PHE A 37 -7.06 1.19 1.65
C PHE A 37 -6.35 1.06 0.30
N GLU A 38 -5.94 2.19 -0.25
CA GLU A 38 -5.33 2.24 -1.57
C GLU A 38 -3.91 2.81 -1.55
N LEU A 39 -3.04 2.21 -2.33
CA LEU A 39 -1.78 2.80 -2.73
C LEU A 39 -1.92 3.34 -4.15
N LEU A 40 -1.66 4.62 -4.34
CA LEU A 40 -1.57 5.22 -5.66
C LEU A 40 -0.10 5.32 -6.06
N ILE A 41 0.31 4.46 -6.97
CA ILE A 41 1.69 4.43 -7.47
C ILE A 41 1.80 5.35 -8.68
N THR A 42 2.75 6.27 -8.67
CA THR A 42 3.12 7.08 -9.83
C THR A 42 4.59 6.87 -10.16
N ASN A 43 4.89 6.22 -11.30
CA ASN A 43 6.25 5.98 -11.76
C ASN A 43 6.60 6.99 -12.87
N TYR A 44 7.62 7.81 -12.63
CA TYR A 44 8.15 8.79 -13.59
C TYR A 44 9.29 8.21 -14.44
N GLY A 45 9.77 7.00 -14.13
CA GLY A 45 10.82 6.31 -14.86
C GLY A 45 10.29 5.40 -15.97
N SER A 46 11.12 4.43 -16.37
CA SER A 46 10.68 3.39 -17.31
C SER A 46 9.60 2.49 -16.67
N PRO A 47 8.62 2.01 -17.46
CA PRO A 47 7.65 1.03 -17.00
C PRO A 47 8.31 -0.19 -16.34
N SER A 48 7.80 -0.59 -15.18
CA SER A 48 8.42 -1.65 -14.39
C SER A 48 7.43 -2.40 -13.53
N HIS A 49 7.79 -3.61 -13.14
CA HIS A 49 7.11 -4.32 -12.06
C HIS A 49 7.45 -3.67 -10.71
N VAL A 50 6.46 -3.51 -9.85
CA VAL A 50 6.62 -3.03 -8.47
C VAL A 50 6.17 -4.13 -7.53
N HIS A 51 7.09 -4.64 -6.72
CA HIS A 51 6.78 -5.70 -5.77
C HIS A 51 6.36 -5.13 -4.41
N PHE A 52 5.22 -5.56 -3.90
CA PHE A 52 4.71 -5.21 -2.58
C PHE A 52 4.86 -6.38 -1.63
N SER A 53 5.41 -6.10 -0.46
CA SER A 53 5.52 -7.05 0.64
C SER A 53 5.27 -6.33 1.96
N VAL A 54 4.99 -7.10 3.00
CA VAL A 54 4.84 -6.59 4.36
C VAL A 54 5.89 -7.22 5.25
N SER A 55 6.23 -6.52 6.33
CA SER A 55 7.11 -7.08 7.36
C SER A 55 6.46 -8.27 8.06
N ASP A 56 7.26 -9.08 8.75
CA ASP A 56 6.78 -10.29 9.41
C ASP A 56 5.74 -9.98 10.49
N GLU A 57 5.81 -8.82 11.14
CA GLU A 57 4.84 -8.38 12.15
C GLU A 57 3.46 -8.13 11.54
N LEU A 58 3.39 -7.64 10.31
CA LEU A 58 2.15 -7.32 9.60
C LEU A 58 1.63 -8.50 8.76
N LYS A 59 2.35 -9.62 8.75
CA LYS A 59 2.00 -10.80 7.97
C LYS A 59 0.66 -11.35 8.42
N GLY A 60 -0.25 -11.52 7.46
CA GLY A 60 -1.62 -11.98 7.72
C GLY A 60 -2.59 -10.88 8.15
N GLN A 61 -2.09 -9.69 8.55
CA GLN A 61 -2.91 -8.52 8.87
C GLN A 61 -3.14 -7.62 7.65
N ILE A 62 -2.13 -7.49 6.78
CA ILE A 62 -2.24 -6.77 5.52
C ILE A 62 -2.17 -7.76 4.36
N THR A 63 -3.04 -7.58 3.37
CA THR A 63 -3.03 -8.35 2.11
C THR A 63 -3.17 -7.40 0.93
N PHE A 64 -2.19 -7.42 0.02
CA PHE A 64 -2.31 -6.74 -1.28
C PHE A 64 -3.13 -7.59 -2.23
N LEU A 65 -4.13 -7.01 -2.90
CA LEU A 65 -4.90 -7.73 -3.92
C LEU A 65 -4.05 -8.06 -5.17
N ARG A 66 -3.02 -7.23 -5.42
CA ARG A 66 -2.00 -7.42 -6.45
C ARG A 66 -0.66 -6.97 -5.89
N ASP A 67 0.28 -7.89 -5.76
CA ASP A 67 1.58 -7.68 -5.12
C ASP A 67 2.74 -7.51 -6.11
N ASN A 68 2.52 -7.69 -7.41
CA ASN A 68 3.52 -7.46 -8.46
C ASN A 68 2.97 -6.78 -9.74
N PRO A 69 2.21 -5.67 -9.63
CA PRO A 69 1.68 -4.95 -10.78
C PRO A 69 2.80 -4.44 -11.71
N TYR A 70 2.50 -4.39 -13.01
CA TYR A 70 3.32 -3.69 -14.01
C TYR A 70 2.83 -2.24 -14.14
N VAL A 71 3.64 -1.28 -13.69
CA VAL A 71 3.24 0.14 -13.60
C VAL A 71 3.82 0.92 -14.78
N LEU A 72 2.96 1.33 -15.70
CA LEU A 72 3.33 2.16 -16.86
C LEU A 72 3.61 3.62 -16.46
N GLN A 73 2.71 4.21 -15.68
CA GLN A 73 2.83 5.60 -15.23
C GLN A 73 2.08 5.80 -13.91
N LYS A 74 0.83 5.34 -13.84
CA LYS A 74 -0.04 5.50 -12.67
C LYS A 74 -0.90 4.26 -12.48
N GLU A 75 -0.92 3.70 -11.28
CA GLU A 75 -1.70 2.49 -10.97
C GLU A 75 -2.26 2.54 -9.55
N TYR A 76 -3.49 2.08 -9.36
CA TYR A 76 -4.13 1.91 -8.06
C TYR A 76 -3.98 0.47 -7.56
N ILE A 77 -3.43 0.32 -6.35
CA ILE A 77 -3.25 -0.95 -5.69
C ILE A 77 -4.10 -0.98 -4.42
N SER A 78 -5.08 -1.86 -4.40
CA SER A 78 -5.90 -2.08 -3.21
C SER A 78 -5.22 -3.04 -2.26
N ALA A 79 -5.26 -2.70 -0.97
CA ALA A 79 -4.82 -3.53 0.12
C ALA A 79 -5.91 -3.62 1.17
N VAL A 80 -6.02 -4.78 1.80
CA VAL A 80 -6.96 -5.04 2.89
C VAL A 80 -6.17 -5.12 4.19
N ALA A 81 -6.57 -4.31 5.16
CA ALA A 81 -6.10 -4.41 6.53
C ALA A 81 -7.18 -5.10 7.38
N ARG A 82 -6.77 -6.05 8.21
CA ARG A 82 -7.65 -6.78 9.12
C ARG A 82 -6.95 -7.06 10.44
N ILE A 83 -7.73 -7.11 11.51
CA ILE A 83 -7.26 -7.50 12.85
C ILE A 83 -8.11 -8.67 13.35
N PRO A 84 -7.52 -9.71 13.97
CA PRO A 84 -8.29 -10.83 14.50
C PRO A 84 -9.30 -10.39 15.57
N GLN A 85 -10.36 -11.18 15.74
CA GLN A 85 -11.43 -10.90 16.72
C GLN A 85 -10.93 -10.86 18.16
N GLU A 86 -9.83 -11.56 18.45
CA GLU A 86 -9.16 -11.54 19.76
C GLU A 86 -8.42 -10.22 20.04
N GLY A 87 -8.33 -9.31 19.05
CA GLY A 87 -7.74 -7.97 19.20
C GLY A 87 -6.24 -7.95 19.50
N ARG A 88 -5.55 -9.09 19.36
CA ARG A 88 -4.11 -9.21 19.59
C ARG A 88 -3.34 -8.96 18.29
N VAL A 89 -2.35 -8.07 18.39
CA VAL A 89 -1.26 -7.86 17.42
C VAL A 89 0.00 -8.46 18.02
#